data_AF-A0A7C3M0H3-F1
#
_entry.id   AF-A0A7C3M0H3-F1
#
_cell.length_a   1.000
_cell.length_b   1.000
_cell.length_c   1.000
_cell.angle_alpha   90.00
_cell.angle_beta   90.00
_cell.angle_gamma   90.00
#
_symmetry.space_group_name_H-M   'P 1'
#
loop_
_entity.id
_entity.type
_entity.pdbx_description
1 polymer ?
#
loop_
_entity_poly.entity_id
_entity_poly.type
_entity_poly.pdbx_seq_one_letter_code
_entity_poly.pdbx_strand_id
1 'polypeptide(L)'
;MIKKFMLNCAICSTLLIASENTPLTSAQLMEKVESQINSIDTQEFVKLLKKEPDIKVIDVRNIEDIIKQGGYIKTNNLSLISRDKLEFMIENTVFPDEKFVIHCYIGNISLLAAKTLKDMGYKNVIWYKDSFKGWKEAKLETRSPDYYPTSMLYKPIEKVTDRVYTSIGEMNPGTYYNSGHNNNLGFVIGDDAVAVWNAGSTYLLARALHEEIKKITNKPVKYVILENSQMHAAGGSNYWKEQEAKIVAHELSASLIPKKANKYNERGARVYKDKYLGTVPIAPDITFKDNYKIDLGGTIIEAKYFGHAHEHDDIALWVPSKKVLFAGDLGFYQRLLPIFKITDTQNWIKILEEDFPKLGAKFVVPGHGDITTIDNIMKDTKDYLVYLRTQIETIMDDDGDLTSAYEIDMNAYKHMDTYQLLGRQNIARLWNQMEFE
;
A
#
# COMPACT_ATOMS: atom_id res chain seq x y z
N MET A 1 -57.43 80.96 18.22
CA MET A 1 -57.82 81.17 16.80
C MET A 1 -57.57 79.89 16.02
N ILE A 2 -58.59 79.44 15.31
CA ILE A 2 -58.67 78.30 14.40
C ILE A 2 -57.77 78.51 13.16
N LYS A 3 -57.14 77.43 12.64
CA LYS A 3 -56.90 77.09 11.20
C LYS A 3 -55.74 76.09 11.08
N LYS A 4 -55.69 75.11 10.19
CA LYS A 4 -56.64 74.38 9.34
C LYS A 4 -55.84 73.19 8.79
N PHE A 5 -56.49 72.05 8.58
CA PHE A 5 -55.97 70.88 7.88
C PHE A 5 -55.24 71.21 6.57
N MET A 6 -54.15 70.50 6.27
CA MET A 6 -53.98 69.87 4.96
C MET A 6 -53.11 68.62 5.07
N LEU A 7 -53.74 67.50 4.74
CA LEU A 7 -53.20 66.17 4.57
C LEU A 7 -52.45 66.14 3.24
N ASN A 8 -51.16 65.80 3.22
CA ASN A 8 -50.48 65.38 1.99
C ASN A 8 -49.86 64.01 2.21
N CYS A 9 -50.51 63.03 1.59
CA CYS A 9 -50.13 61.63 1.52
C CYS A 9 -48.92 61.51 0.58
N ALA A 10 -47.71 61.42 1.13
CA ALA A 10 -46.55 61.01 0.34
C ALA A 10 -46.58 59.47 0.27
N ILE A 11 -47.05 58.96 -0.86
CA ILE A 11 -46.98 57.54 -1.19
C ILE A 11 -45.50 57.17 -1.27
N CYS A 12 -45.01 56.47 -0.25
CA CYS A 12 -43.72 55.81 -0.26
C CYS A 12 -43.85 54.63 -1.24
N SER A 13 -43.48 54.84 -2.50
CA SER A 13 -43.32 53.76 -3.46
C SER A 13 -42.02 53.01 -3.14
N THR A 14 -42.06 52.15 -2.14
CA THR A 14 -41.11 51.04 -2.04
C THR A 14 -41.38 50.14 -3.24
N LEU A 15 -40.56 50.29 -4.29
CA LEU A 15 -40.34 49.21 -5.24
C LEU A 15 -39.77 48.03 -4.44
N LEU A 16 -40.63 47.11 -4.01
CA LEU A 16 -40.22 45.73 -3.83
C LEU A 16 -39.83 45.23 -5.22
N ILE A 17 -38.54 45.33 -5.54
CA ILE A 17 -37.95 44.43 -6.51
C ILE A 17 -37.99 43.08 -5.80
N ALA A 18 -39.03 42.29 -6.06
CA ALA A 18 -38.96 40.86 -5.85
C ALA A 18 -37.77 40.40 -6.69
N SER A 19 -36.62 40.13 -6.06
CA SER A 19 -35.58 39.40 -6.74
C SER A 19 -36.21 38.07 -7.12
N GLU A 20 -36.45 37.85 -8.40
CA GLU A 20 -36.80 36.54 -8.91
C GLU A 20 -35.66 35.60 -8.53
N ASN A 21 -35.80 34.92 -7.40
CA ASN A 21 -34.90 33.85 -6.96
C ASN A 21 -35.18 32.65 -7.85
N THR A 22 -34.85 32.78 -9.14
CA THR A 22 -34.76 31.66 -10.05
C THR A 22 -33.61 30.77 -9.55
N PRO A 23 -33.86 29.48 -9.29
CA PRO A 23 -32.81 28.57 -8.89
C PRO A 23 -31.69 28.57 -9.96
N LEU A 24 -30.44 28.64 -9.51
CA LEU A 24 -29.30 28.50 -10.41
C LEU A 24 -29.32 27.11 -11.05
N THR A 25 -29.05 27.06 -12.35
CA THR A 25 -28.67 25.80 -13.00
C THR A 25 -27.33 25.30 -12.47
N SER A 26 -27.01 24.03 -12.70
CA SER A 26 -25.70 23.47 -12.33
C SER A 26 -24.56 24.24 -12.98
N ALA A 27 -24.66 24.59 -14.27
CA ALA A 27 -23.64 25.36 -14.98
C ALA A 27 -23.41 26.74 -14.35
N GLN A 28 -24.49 27.48 -14.06
CA GLN A 28 -24.39 28.79 -13.41
C GLN A 28 -23.81 28.70 -11.99
N LEU A 29 -24.16 27.65 -11.24
CA LEU A 29 -23.58 27.41 -9.92
C LEU A 29 -22.07 27.15 -10.02
N MET A 30 -21.65 26.31 -10.96
CA MET A 30 -20.25 25.97 -11.16
C MET A 30 -19.41 27.19 -11.53
N GLU A 31 -19.85 27.99 -12.50
CA GLU A 31 -19.19 29.23 -12.91
C GLU A 31 -19.07 30.22 -11.75
N LYS A 32 -20.16 30.39 -10.98
CA LYS A 32 -20.17 31.26 -9.79
C LYS A 32 -19.15 30.82 -8.75
N VAL A 33 -19.03 29.52 -8.50
CA VAL A 33 -18.13 28.96 -7.48
C VAL A 33 -16.68 28.98 -7.95
N GLU A 34 -16.42 28.71 -9.23
CA GLU A 34 -15.07 28.66 -9.80
C GLU A 34 -14.30 29.97 -9.58
N SER A 35 -14.95 31.11 -9.76
CA SER A 35 -14.36 32.44 -9.50
C SER A 35 -13.91 32.68 -8.04
N GLN A 36 -14.35 31.84 -7.09
CA GLN A 36 -14.10 31.98 -5.66
C GLN A 36 -13.04 31.02 -5.14
N ILE A 37 -12.59 30.05 -5.94
CA ILE A 37 -11.72 28.97 -5.50
C ILE A 37 -10.39 29.05 -6.26
N ASN A 38 -9.29 28.96 -5.52
CA ASN A 38 -7.97 28.88 -6.13
C ASN A 38 -7.85 27.56 -6.91
N SER A 39 -7.45 27.62 -8.17
CA SER A 39 -7.39 26.45 -9.04
C SER A 39 -6.01 26.28 -9.66
N ILE A 40 -5.69 25.02 -9.99
CA ILE A 40 -4.49 24.66 -10.75
C ILE A 40 -4.86 23.70 -11.88
N ASP A 41 -4.12 23.77 -12.99
CA ASP A 41 -4.15 22.76 -14.05
C ASP A 41 -3.17 21.60 -13.81
N THR A 42 -3.13 20.65 -14.74
CA THR A 42 -2.28 19.45 -14.66
C THR A 42 -0.79 19.80 -14.66
N GLN A 43 -0.37 20.78 -15.47
CA GLN A 43 1.04 21.16 -15.56
C GLN A 43 1.51 21.85 -14.28
N GLU A 44 0.67 22.73 -13.73
CA GLU A 44 0.89 23.38 -12.45
C GLU A 44 0.91 22.37 -11.30
N PHE A 45 0.00 21.39 -11.30
CA PHE A 45 -0.02 20.36 -10.27
C PHE A 45 1.22 19.46 -10.31
N VAL A 46 1.69 19.06 -11.49
CA VAL A 46 2.96 18.32 -11.64
C VAL A 46 4.14 19.15 -11.12
N LYS A 47 4.19 20.46 -11.40
CA LYS A 47 5.23 21.34 -10.86
C LYS A 47 5.14 21.45 -9.34
N LEU A 48 3.93 21.52 -8.79
CA LEU A 48 3.69 21.56 -7.35
C LEU A 48 4.18 20.29 -6.66
N LEU A 49 3.86 19.10 -7.19
CA LEU A 49 4.35 17.83 -6.63
C LEU A 49 5.88 17.69 -6.71
N LYS A 50 6.54 18.29 -7.70
CA LYS A 50 8.01 18.33 -7.75
C LYS A 50 8.61 19.26 -6.69
N LYS A 51 7.94 20.38 -6.41
CA LYS A 51 8.40 21.39 -5.44
C LYS A 51 8.08 20.98 -4.00
N GLU A 52 6.91 20.38 -3.80
CA GLU A 52 6.33 20.01 -2.51
C GLU A 52 5.80 18.56 -2.61
N PRO A 53 6.69 17.56 -2.59
CA PRO A 53 6.32 16.16 -2.84
C PRO A 53 5.38 15.58 -1.78
N ASP A 54 5.39 16.15 -0.57
CA ASP A 54 4.57 15.71 0.56
C ASP A 54 3.28 16.52 0.72
N ILE A 55 2.94 17.41 -0.23
CA ILE A 55 1.68 18.16 -0.19
C ILE A 55 0.49 17.20 -0.09
N LYS A 56 -0.44 17.49 0.82
CA LYS A 56 -1.64 16.68 0.96
C LYS A 56 -2.50 16.77 -0.30
N VAL A 57 -2.95 15.62 -0.78
CA VAL A 57 -3.90 15.47 -1.89
C VAL A 57 -5.12 14.72 -1.39
N ILE A 58 -6.32 15.26 -1.64
CA ILE A 58 -7.60 14.69 -1.24
C ILE A 58 -8.40 14.32 -2.49
N ASP A 59 -8.71 13.04 -2.63
CA ASP A 59 -9.64 12.54 -3.63
C ASP A 59 -11.01 12.36 -2.99
N VAL A 60 -12.01 13.12 -3.48
CA VAL A 60 -13.37 13.10 -2.90
C VAL A 60 -14.31 12.07 -3.52
N ARG A 61 -13.79 11.19 -4.37
CA ARG A 61 -14.58 10.07 -4.90
C ARG A 61 -14.78 8.99 -3.83
N ASN A 62 -15.87 8.23 -3.94
CA ASN A 62 -15.95 6.95 -3.24
C ASN A 62 -14.95 5.97 -3.89
N ILE A 63 -14.52 4.99 -3.11
CA ILE A 63 -13.46 4.07 -3.50
C ILE A 63 -13.89 3.08 -4.60
N GLU A 64 -15.17 2.75 -4.68
CA GLU A 64 -15.74 1.96 -5.76
C GLU A 64 -15.64 2.69 -7.11
N ASP A 65 -15.89 4.00 -7.13
CA ASP A 65 -15.70 4.85 -8.30
C ASP A 65 -14.23 5.03 -8.65
N ILE A 66 -13.35 5.17 -7.65
CA ILE A 66 -11.90 5.20 -7.85
C ILE A 66 -11.45 3.94 -8.62
N ILE A 67 -11.85 2.76 -8.15
CA ILE A 67 -11.50 1.48 -8.81
C ILE A 67 -12.07 1.44 -10.24
N LYS A 68 -13.38 1.72 -10.42
CA LYS A 68 -14.03 1.68 -11.74
C LYS A 68 -13.47 2.70 -12.74
N GLN A 69 -12.96 3.84 -12.26
CA GLN A 69 -12.44 4.91 -13.10
C GLN A 69 -10.94 4.76 -13.40
N GLY A 70 -10.29 3.71 -12.89
CA GLY A 70 -8.90 3.37 -13.18
C GLY A 70 -7.90 3.89 -12.15
N GLY A 71 -8.32 4.10 -10.90
CA GLY A 71 -7.46 4.41 -9.77
C GLY A 71 -7.48 5.86 -9.31
N TYR A 72 -6.40 6.27 -8.67
CA TYR A 72 -6.14 7.58 -8.08
C TYR A 72 -4.76 8.11 -8.49
N ILE A 73 -4.52 9.40 -8.25
CA ILE A 73 -3.26 10.08 -8.54
C ILE A 73 -2.18 9.59 -7.56
N LYS A 74 -1.08 9.05 -8.06
CA LYS A 74 0.02 8.64 -7.18
C LYS A 74 0.73 9.87 -6.62
N THR A 75 0.72 10.01 -5.30
CA THR A 75 1.39 11.07 -4.54
C THR A 75 1.88 10.51 -3.21
N ASN A 76 2.85 11.16 -2.56
CA ASN A 76 3.40 10.68 -1.29
C ASN A 76 2.39 10.83 -0.13
N ASN A 77 1.40 11.72 -0.26
CA ASN A 77 0.50 12.09 0.82
C ASN A 77 -0.96 12.22 0.33
N LEU A 78 -1.55 11.08 -0.03
CA LEU A 78 -2.94 10.99 -0.47
C LEU A 78 -3.89 10.68 0.70
N SER A 79 -5.10 11.23 0.65
CA SER A 79 -6.21 10.83 1.52
C SER A 79 -7.48 10.65 0.70
N LEU A 80 -8.13 9.50 0.87
CA LEU A 80 -9.37 9.15 0.19
C LEU A 80 -10.55 9.47 1.13
N ILE A 81 -11.24 10.58 0.88
CA ILE A 81 -12.35 11.04 1.72
C ILE A 81 -13.54 11.31 0.82
N SER A 82 -14.45 10.34 0.72
CA SER A 82 -15.62 10.48 -0.13
C SER A 82 -16.43 11.72 0.21
N ARG A 83 -17.02 12.36 -0.81
CA ARG A 83 -17.73 13.64 -0.67
C ARG A 83 -18.73 13.64 0.48
N ASP A 84 -19.47 12.55 0.71
CA ASP A 84 -20.46 12.39 1.78
C ASP A 84 -19.88 12.43 3.20
N LYS A 85 -18.57 12.23 3.35
CA LYS A 85 -17.87 12.19 4.65
C LYS A 85 -16.95 13.38 4.89
N LEU A 86 -16.78 14.23 3.88
CA LEU A 86 -15.73 15.25 3.87
C LEU A 86 -15.79 16.16 5.09
N GLU A 87 -16.96 16.72 5.39
CA GLU A 87 -17.18 17.66 6.48
C GLU A 87 -16.87 17.07 7.86
N PHE A 88 -17.01 15.74 8.00
CA PHE A 88 -16.82 15.04 9.27
C PHE A 88 -15.40 14.48 9.45
N MET A 89 -14.63 14.38 8.37
CA MET A 89 -13.31 13.74 8.37
C MET A 89 -12.15 14.71 8.13
N ILE A 90 -12.43 15.88 7.56
CA ILE A 90 -11.38 16.80 7.11
C ILE A 90 -10.49 17.30 8.25
N GLU A 91 -11.04 17.54 9.45
CA GLU A 91 -10.30 17.99 10.64
C GLU A 91 -9.25 16.97 11.13
N ASN A 92 -9.44 15.69 10.81
CA ASN A 92 -8.48 14.63 11.13
C ASN A 92 -7.38 14.48 10.07
N THR A 93 -7.47 15.23 8.96
CA THR A 93 -6.63 15.03 7.77
C THR A 93 -5.76 16.25 7.46
N VAL A 94 -6.29 17.46 7.63
CA VAL A 94 -5.59 18.72 7.33
C VAL A 94 -5.94 19.79 8.35
N PHE A 95 -4.97 20.64 8.70
CA PHE A 95 -5.22 21.82 9.53
C PHE A 95 -5.90 22.95 8.71
N PRO A 96 -6.67 23.86 9.33
CA PRO A 96 -7.37 24.94 8.61
C PRO A 96 -6.49 25.85 7.76
N ASP A 97 -5.24 26.09 8.20
CA ASP A 97 -4.26 26.91 7.50
C ASP A 97 -3.30 26.09 6.62
N GLU A 98 -3.42 24.76 6.61
CA GLU A 98 -2.59 23.89 5.78
C GLU A 98 -2.97 24.00 4.30
N LYS A 99 -1.96 23.98 3.42
CA LYS A 99 -2.16 23.99 1.98
C LYS A 99 -2.34 22.56 1.46
N PHE A 100 -3.42 22.30 0.74
CA PHE A 100 -3.71 20.98 0.17
C PHE A 100 -4.46 21.07 -1.16
N VAL A 101 -4.37 20.00 -1.95
CA VAL A 101 -5.04 19.89 -3.25
C VAL A 101 -6.25 18.96 -3.12
N ILE A 102 -7.37 19.33 -3.73
CA ILE A 102 -8.60 18.53 -3.76
C ILE A 102 -9.05 18.27 -5.21
N HIS A 103 -9.42 17.02 -5.50
CA HIS A 103 -9.89 16.63 -6.83
C HIS A 103 -10.96 15.53 -6.76
N CYS A 104 -11.63 15.31 -7.90
CA CYS A 104 -12.50 14.15 -8.10
C CYS A 104 -12.21 13.54 -9.48
N TYR A 105 -13.22 13.04 -10.20
CA TYR A 105 -13.03 12.54 -11.56
C TYR A 105 -12.91 13.67 -12.60
N ILE A 106 -13.88 14.57 -12.64
CA ILE A 106 -14.04 15.61 -13.69
C ILE A 106 -14.09 17.05 -13.14
N GLY A 107 -13.71 17.28 -11.88
CA GLY A 107 -13.67 18.61 -11.26
C GLY A 107 -14.96 19.08 -10.60
N ASN A 108 -16.14 18.65 -11.07
CA ASN A 108 -17.40 19.23 -10.57
C ASN A 108 -17.65 19.01 -9.07
N ILE A 109 -17.52 17.76 -8.61
CA ILE A 109 -17.73 17.42 -7.20
C ILE A 109 -16.67 18.08 -6.31
N SER A 110 -15.41 18.13 -6.77
CA SER A 110 -14.32 18.69 -5.99
C SER A 110 -14.35 20.21 -5.91
N LEU A 111 -14.92 20.90 -6.91
CA LEU A 111 -15.13 22.36 -6.83
C LEU A 111 -16.12 22.71 -5.71
N LEU A 112 -17.26 22.02 -5.67
CA LEU A 112 -18.26 22.24 -4.62
C LEU A 112 -17.75 21.80 -3.24
N ALA A 113 -16.95 20.74 -3.19
CA ALA A 113 -16.23 20.34 -1.98
C ALA A 113 -15.27 21.44 -1.51
N ALA A 114 -14.44 21.98 -2.41
CA ALA A 114 -13.50 23.06 -2.10
C ALA A 114 -14.22 24.30 -1.56
N LYS A 115 -15.37 24.65 -2.15
CA LYS A 115 -16.22 25.74 -1.65
C LYS A 115 -16.75 25.49 -0.25
N THR A 116 -17.21 24.27 0.01
CA THR A 116 -17.71 23.88 1.34
C THR A 116 -16.60 23.99 2.38
N LEU A 117 -15.40 23.48 2.08
CA LEU A 117 -14.24 23.60 2.97
C LEU A 117 -13.82 25.06 3.20
N LYS A 118 -13.83 25.89 2.15
CA LYS A 118 -13.58 27.33 2.29
C LYS A 118 -14.58 27.99 3.22
N ASP A 119 -15.87 27.66 3.11
CA ASP A 119 -16.93 28.17 3.99
C ASP A 119 -16.78 27.69 5.43
N MET A 120 -16.21 26.50 5.64
CA MET A 120 -15.84 25.97 6.95
C MET A 120 -14.58 26.62 7.54
N GLY A 121 -13.88 27.47 6.77
CA GLY A 121 -12.71 28.23 7.24
C GLY A 121 -11.35 27.67 6.80
N TYR A 122 -11.30 26.65 5.93
CA TYR A 122 -10.04 26.18 5.35
C TYR A 122 -9.53 27.19 4.31
N LYS A 123 -8.37 27.80 4.57
CA LYS A 123 -7.92 28.98 3.81
C LYS A 123 -7.18 28.64 2.53
N ASN A 124 -6.45 27.53 2.52
CA ASN A 124 -5.46 27.20 1.50
C ASN A 124 -5.86 25.97 0.66
N VAL A 125 -7.17 25.83 0.38
CA VAL A 125 -7.70 24.78 -0.50
C VAL A 125 -7.38 25.09 -1.96
N ILE A 126 -6.72 24.15 -2.65
CA ILE A 126 -6.41 24.25 -4.08
C ILE A 126 -7.26 23.24 -4.85
N TRP A 127 -8.10 23.70 -5.76
CA TRP A 127 -8.90 22.82 -6.63
C TRP A 127 -8.11 22.44 -7.88
N TYR A 128 -7.84 21.15 -8.06
CA TYR A 128 -7.26 20.64 -9.30
C TYR A 128 -8.36 20.46 -10.36
N LYS A 129 -8.46 21.43 -11.29
CA LYS A 129 -9.61 21.57 -12.19
C LYS A 129 -9.68 20.48 -13.26
N ASP A 130 -8.55 20.07 -13.84
CA ASP A 130 -8.53 18.99 -14.83
C ASP A 130 -8.84 17.62 -14.18
N SER A 131 -8.61 17.53 -12.86
CA SER A 131 -8.95 16.38 -12.02
C SER A 131 -8.37 15.05 -12.54
N PHE A 132 -8.84 13.91 -12.02
CA PHE A 132 -8.27 12.62 -12.37
C PHE A 132 -8.40 12.27 -13.86
N LYS A 133 -9.45 12.76 -14.54
CA LYS A 133 -9.61 12.59 -15.99
C LYS A 133 -8.46 13.24 -16.76
N GLY A 134 -8.15 14.50 -16.50
CA GLY A 134 -7.03 15.19 -17.15
C GLY A 134 -5.68 14.55 -16.83
N TRP A 135 -5.49 14.11 -15.59
CA TRP A 135 -4.28 13.37 -15.18
C TRP A 135 -4.06 12.09 -16.01
N LYS A 136 -5.12 11.32 -16.24
CA LYS A 136 -5.10 10.12 -17.09
C LYS A 136 -4.86 10.45 -18.56
N GLU A 137 -5.50 11.50 -19.08
CA GLU A 137 -5.32 11.95 -20.47
C GLU A 137 -3.86 12.39 -20.72
N ALA A 138 -3.21 12.96 -19.70
CA ALA A 138 -1.78 13.28 -19.69
C ALA A 138 -0.86 12.07 -19.50
N LYS A 139 -1.41 10.85 -19.34
CA LYS A 139 -0.67 9.58 -19.12
C LYS A 139 0.30 9.64 -17.93
N LEU A 140 -0.07 10.36 -16.89
CA LEU A 140 0.70 10.47 -15.65
C LEU A 140 0.45 9.27 -14.74
N GLU A 141 1.37 9.03 -13.80
CA GLU A 141 1.36 7.82 -12.96
C GLU A 141 0.11 7.75 -12.06
N THR A 142 -0.51 6.57 -12.00
CA THR A 142 -1.67 6.29 -11.15
C THR A 142 -1.45 5.05 -10.29
N ARG A 143 -2.28 4.91 -9.27
CA ARG A 143 -2.37 3.74 -8.39
C ARG A 143 -3.82 3.31 -8.22
N SER A 144 -4.07 2.05 -7.85
CA SER A 144 -5.42 1.57 -7.57
C SER A 144 -5.48 0.84 -6.22
N PRO A 145 -6.57 0.95 -5.45
CA PRO A 145 -6.81 0.08 -4.29
C PRO A 145 -7.01 -1.39 -4.68
N ASP A 146 -7.35 -1.64 -5.93
CA ASP A 146 -7.53 -2.97 -6.51
C ASP A 146 -7.35 -2.89 -8.04
N TYR A 147 -6.41 -3.65 -8.61
CA TYR A 147 -6.23 -3.74 -10.06
C TYR A 147 -6.98 -4.92 -10.69
N TYR A 148 -7.56 -5.81 -9.89
CA TYR A 148 -8.27 -6.99 -10.39
C TYR A 148 -9.59 -7.26 -9.63
N PRO A 149 -10.57 -6.35 -9.74
CA PRO A 149 -11.80 -6.35 -8.93
C PRO A 149 -12.73 -7.55 -9.15
N THR A 150 -12.48 -8.38 -10.16
CA THR A 150 -13.22 -9.64 -10.40
C THR A 150 -12.60 -10.84 -9.68
N SER A 151 -11.51 -10.64 -8.93
CA SER A 151 -10.78 -11.65 -8.17
C SER A 151 -10.50 -11.16 -6.75
N MET A 152 -10.11 -12.06 -5.85
CA MET A 152 -9.54 -11.65 -4.55
C MET A 152 -8.09 -11.18 -4.70
N LEU A 153 -7.41 -11.55 -5.80
CA LEU A 153 -6.06 -11.08 -6.08
C LEU A 153 -6.08 -9.58 -6.38
N TYR A 154 -5.08 -8.84 -5.90
CA TYR A 154 -4.90 -7.42 -6.20
C TYR A 154 -4.52 -7.16 -7.67
N LYS A 155 -3.62 -7.97 -8.24
CA LYS A 155 -3.23 -7.95 -9.66
C LYS A 155 -3.41 -9.34 -10.27
N PRO A 156 -3.59 -9.46 -11.60
CA PRO A 156 -3.61 -10.76 -12.27
C PRO A 156 -2.25 -11.47 -12.18
N ILE A 157 -2.18 -12.73 -12.61
CA ILE A 157 -0.91 -13.46 -12.71
C ILE A 157 -0.01 -12.85 -13.78
N GLU A 158 1.22 -12.58 -13.40
CA GLU A 158 2.32 -12.16 -14.27
C GLU A 158 3.34 -13.29 -14.41
N LYS A 159 3.87 -13.47 -15.62
CA LYS A 159 4.92 -14.45 -15.90
C LYS A 159 6.29 -13.84 -15.59
N VAL A 160 7.02 -14.41 -14.63
CA VAL A 160 8.41 -14.01 -14.31
C VAL A 160 9.35 -14.57 -15.38
N THR A 161 9.26 -15.87 -15.62
CA THR A 161 9.96 -16.57 -16.71
C THR A 161 9.23 -17.86 -17.03
N ASP A 162 9.80 -18.70 -17.90
CA ASP A 162 9.24 -20.01 -18.18
C ASP A 162 9.01 -20.82 -16.89
N ARG A 163 7.76 -21.28 -16.69
CA ARG A 163 7.28 -22.05 -15.53
C ARG A 163 7.31 -21.34 -14.17
N VAL A 164 7.59 -20.04 -14.13
CA VAL A 164 7.61 -19.26 -12.88
C VAL A 164 6.73 -18.03 -13.01
N TYR A 165 5.81 -17.87 -12.07
CA TYR A 165 4.75 -16.88 -12.11
C TYR A 165 4.60 -16.20 -10.75
N THR A 166 4.05 -14.99 -10.77
CA THR A 166 3.75 -14.23 -9.56
C THR A 166 2.48 -13.41 -9.75
N SER A 167 1.80 -13.12 -8.66
CA SER A 167 0.75 -12.11 -8.57
C SER A 167 1.26 -11.05 -7.60
N ILE A 168 1.39 -9.83 -8.08
CA ILE A 168 1.98 -8.75 -7.28
C ILE A 168 0.94 -8.21 -6.29
N GLY A 169 1.31 -8.13 -5.02
CA GLY A 169 0.47 -7.59 -3.95
C GLY A 169 0.43 -6.06 -3.92
N GLU A 170 -0.52 -5.48 -3.19
CA GLU A 170 -0.52 -4.03 -2.96
C GLU A 170 0.66 -3.63 -2.05
N MET A 171 1.39 -2.58 -2.44
CA MET A 171 2.51 -2.05 -1.65
C MET A 171 2.08 -1.40 -0.32
N ASN A 172 0.79 -1.13 -0.10
CA ASN A 172 0.28 -0.67 1.20
C ASN A 172 -0.03 -1.85 2.14
N PRO A 173 -0.41 -1.61 3.41
CA PRO A 173 -0.94 -2.67 4.27
C PRO A 173 -2.21 -3.33 3.68
N GLY A 174 -2.48 -4.58 4.07
CA GLY A 174 -3.72 -5.25 3.71
C GLY A 174 -4.97 -4.44 4.12
N THR A 175 -5.89 -4.26 3.17
CA THR A 175 -7.18 -3.57 3.33
C THR A 175 -8.33 -4.51 2.91
N TYR A 176 -9.57 -4.06 3.10
CA TYR A 176 -10.73 -4.76 2.54
C TYR A 176 -10.66 -4.86 1.01
N TYR A 177 -10.21 -3.79 0.33
CA TYR A 177 -10.23 -3.69 -1.13
C TYR A 177 -9.21 -4.63 -1.77
N ASN A 178 -7.97 -4.65 -1.28
CA ASN A 178 -6.95 -5.59 -1.75
C ASN A 178 -7.11 -7.03 -1.21
N SER A 179 -8.16 -7.32 -0.43
CA SER A 179 -8.41 -8.64 0.17
C SER A 179 -7.27 -9.14 1.09
N GLY A 180 -6.46 -8.23 1.63
CA GLY A 180 -5.23 -8.54 2.35
C GLY A 180 -4.07 -8.99 1.46
N HIS A 181 -4.20 -8.99 0.15
CA HIS A 181 -3.14 -9.33 -0.79
C HIS A 181 -2.14 -8.16 -0.87
N ASN A 182 -1.23 -8.11 0.09
CA ASN A 182 -0.21 -7.08 0.15
C ASN A 182 1.21 -7.60 -0.10
N ASN A 183 1.50 -8.88 0.13
CA ASN A 183 2.76 -9.50 -0.28
C ASN A 183 2.63 -10.15 -1.66
N ASN A 184 3.75 -10.52 -2.28
CA ASN A 184 3.74 -11.24 -3.54
C ASN A 184 3.41 -12.72 -3.33
N LEU A 185 2.47 -13.22 -4.12
CA LEU A 185 2.13 -14.64 -4.20
C LEU A 185 2.74 -15.21 -5.47
N GLY A 186 3.37 -16.38 -5.40
CA GLY A 186 4.09 -16.96 -6.52
C GLY A 186 3.76 -18.43 -6.75
N PHE A 187 4.16 -18.96 -7.89
CA PHE A 187 4.19 -20.41 -8.08
C PHE A 187 5.18 -20.86 -9.16
N VAL A 188 5.67 -22.09 -9.00
CA VAL A 188 6.62 -22.76 -9.89
C VAL A 188 5.99 -24.06 -10.38
N ILE A 189 6.04 -24.28 -11.70
CA ILE A 189 5.48 -25.47 -12.36
C ILE A 189 6.61 -26.44 -12.75
N GLY A 190 6.67 -27.61 -12.14
CA GLY A 190 7.47 -28.74 -12.63
C GLY A 190 6.68 -29.65 -13.57
N ASP A 191 7.21 -30.81 -13.93
CA ASP A 191 6.50 -31.79 -14.77
C ASP A 191 5.42 -32.57 -14.04
N ASP A 192 5.57 -32.79 -12.72
CA ASP A 192 4.66 -33.60 -11.92
C ASP A 192 3.77 -32.78 -10.99
N ALA A 193 4.19 -31.57 -10.60
CA ALA A 193 3.53 -30.78 -9.58
C ALA A 193 3.76 -29.28 -9.71
N VAL A 194 2.92 -28.51 -9.01
CA VAL A 194 3.10 -27.08 -8.74
C VAL A 194 3.50 -26.87 -7.29
N ALA A 195 4.43 -25.95 -7.06
CA ALA A 195 4.71 -25.39 -5.75
C ALA A 195 4.26 -23.93 -5.71
N VAL A 196 3.54 -23.55 -4.66
CA VAL A 196 3.08 -22.18 -4.41
C VAL A 196 4.02 -21.50 -3.42
N TRP A 197 4.37 -20.26 -3.69
CA TRP A 197 5.07 -19.34 -2.79
C TRP A 197 4.02 -18.45 -2.12
N ASN A 198 3.96 -18.52 -0.80
CA ASN A 198 2.97 -17.90 0.08
C ASN A 198 1.53 -18.41 -0.11
N ALA A 199 0.87 -18.73 1.01
CA ALA A 199 -0.51 -19.22 1.00
C ALA A 199 -1.54 -18.08 0.81
N GLY A 200 -1.14 -16.82 0.99
CA GLY A 200 -2.01 -15.66 1.00
C GLY A 200 -2.53 -15.29 2.40
N SER A 201 -3.13 -14.11 2.51
CA SER A 201 -3.65 -13.54 3.75
C SER A 201 -4.91 -14.22 4.30
N THR A 202 -5.71 -14.82 3.43
CA THR A 202 -7.01 -15.39 3.75
C THR A 202 -7.28 -16.65 2.95
N TYR A 203 -8.23 -17.46 3.44
CA TYR A 203 -8.75 -18.63 2.74
C TYR A 203 -9.26 -18.28 1.33
N LEU A 204 -9.99 -17.17 1.20
CA LEU A 204 -10.58 -16.76 -0.08
C LEU A 204 -9.55 -16.23 -1.08
N LEU A 205 -8.47 -15.60 -0.59
CA LEU A 205 -7.34 -15.21 -1.43
C LEU A 205 -6.56 -16.42 -1.95
N ALA A 206 -6.28 -17.38 -1.07
CA ALA A 206 -5.66 -18.66 -1.43
C ALA A 206 -6.44 -19.38 -2.53
N ARG A 207 -7.77 -19.46 -2.36
CA ARG A 207 -8.67 -20.03 -3.37
C ARG A 207 -8.58 -19.30 -4.69
N ALA A 208 -8.60 -17.96 -4.69
CA ALA A 208 -8.50 -17.18 -5.92
C ALA A 208 -7.17 -17.42 -6.66
N LEU A 209 -6.05 -17.53 -5.93
CA LEU A 209 -4.76 -17.89 -6.52
C LEU A 209 -4.81 -19.27 -7.18
N HIS A 210 -5.39 -20.28 -6.49
CA HIS A 210 -5.50 -21.63 -7.05
C HIS A 210 -6.35 -21.67 -8.32
N GLU A 211 -7.44 -20.91 -8.38
CA GLU A 211 -8.26 -20.81 -9.59
C GLU A 211 -7.49 -20.18 -10.76
N GLU A 212 -6.59 -19.22 -10.53
CA GLU A 212 -5.69 -18.73 -11.58
C GLU A 212 -4.66 -19.78 -12.02
N ILE A 213 -4.10 -20.55 -11.07
CA ILE A 213 -3.14 -21.62 -11.39
C ILE A 213 -3.80 -22.67 -12.30
N LYS A 214 -5.05 -23.05 -12.03
CA LYS A 214 -5.81 -24.03 -12.84
C LYS A 214 -6.04 -23.57 -14.28
N LYS A 215 -6.09 -22.27 -14.54
CA LYS A 215 -6.19 -21.72 -15.91
C LYS A 215 -4.88 -21.89 -16.69
N ILE A 216 -3.76 -22.03 -16.00
CA ILE A 216 -2.41 -22.12 -16.59
C ILE A 216 -1.95 -23.57 -16.69
N THR A 217 -2.32 -24.44 -15.75
CA THR A 217 -1.91 -25.84 -15.73
C THR A 217 -2.90 -26.76 -15.02
N ASN A 218 -2.96 -28.03 -15.46
CA ASN A 218 -3.74 -29.10 -14.82
C ASN A 218 -2.94 -29.90 -13.78
N LYS A 219 -1.68 -29.54 -13.51
CA LYS A 219 -0.83 -30.25 -12.54
C LYS A 219 -1.29 -29.93 -11.12
N PRO A 220 -1.26 -30.91 -10.20
CA PRO A 220 -1.69 -30.68 -8.82
C PRO A 220 -0.72 -29.75 -8.09
N VAL A 221 -1.26 -28.87 -7.25
CA VAL A 221 -0.45 -28.13 -6.26
C VAL A 221 -0.14 -29.10 -5.13
N LYS A 222 1.15 -29.46 -4.95
CA LYS A 222 1.58 -30.38 -3.90
C LYS A 222 2.24 -29.70 -2.71
N TYR A 223 2.77 -28.50 -2.91
CA TYR A 223 3.53 -27.78 -1.90
C TYR A 223 3.14 -26.31 -1.85
N VAL A 224 3.02 -25.78 -0.64
CA VAL A 224 2.88 -24.35 -0.38
C VAL A 224 3.95 -23.94 0.60
N ILE A 225 4.89 -23.12 0.14
CA ILE A 225 6.05 -22.68 0.89
C ILE A 225 5.73 -21.31 1.48
N LEU A 226 5.88 -21.15 2.79
CA LEU A 226 5.62 -19.89 3.48
C LEU A 226 6.93 -19.12 3.67
N GLU A 227 6.97 -17.86 3.27
CA GLU A 227 8.17 -17.02 3.46
C GLU A 227 8.52 -16.82 4.94
N ASN A 228 7.50 -16.68 5.80
CA ASN A 228 7.63 -16.58 7.26
C ASN A 228 6.26 -16.84 7.94
N SER A 229 6.18 -16.61 9.26
CA SER A 229 4.97 -16.78 10.07
C SER A 229 3.94 -15.65 9.98
N GLN A 230 4.18 -14.62 9.17
CA GLN A 230 3.23 -13.52 9.03
C GLN A 230 1.99 -13.95 8.26
N MET A 231 0.84 -13.39 8.65
CA MET A 231 -0.42 -13.86 8.12
C MET A 231 -0.68 -13.50 6.67
N HIS A 232 -0.01 -12.50 6.07
CA HIS A 232 -0.10 -12.30 4.62
C HIS A 232 0.46 -13.51 3.85
N ALA A 233 1.38 -14.27 4.46
CA ALA A 233 2.00 -15.45 3.89
C ALA A 233 1.27 -16.73 4.33
N ALA A 234 0.94 -16.84 5.61
CA ALA A 234 0.44 -18.08 6.23
C ALA A 234 -1.10 -18.17 6.36
N GLY A 235 -1.84 -17.07 6.14
CA GLY A 235 -3.25 -17.02 6.53
C GLY A 235 -4.15 -17.97 5.75
N GLY A 236 -3.87 -18.13 4.46
CA GLY A 236 -4.63 -19.01 3.57
C GLY A 236 -4.25 -20.49 3.65
N SER A 237 -3.34 -20.89 4.55
CA SER A 237 -2.81 -22.26 4.58
C SER A 237 -3.88 -23.33 4.74
N ASN A 238 -4.98 -23.06 5.44
CA ASN A 238 -6.03 -24.06 5.62
C ASN A 238 -6.79 -24.40 4.34
N TYR A 239 -6.95 -23.45 3.41
CA TYR A 239 -7.47 -23.74 2.08
C TYR A 239 -6.60 -24.78 1.36
N TRP A 240 -5.29 -24.58 1.36
CA TRP A 240 -4.36 -25.43 0.64
C TRP A 240 -4.28 -26.85 1.20
N LYS A 241 -4.40 -27.02 2.53
CA LYS A 241 -4.50 -28.37 3.13
C LYS A 241 -5.76 -29.11 2.68
N GLU A 242 -6.89 -28.42 2.51
CA GLU A 242 -8.11 -29.02 1.95
C GLU A 242 -7.92 -29.44 0.48
N GLN A 243 -6.94 -28.87 -0.23
CA GLN A 243 -6.52 -29.29 -1.56
C GLN A 243 -5.40 -30.35 -1.53
N GLU A 244 -5.15 -30.97 -0.38
CA GLU A 244 -4.13 -31.99 -0.13
C GLU A 244 -2.67 -31.52 -0.33
N ALA A 245 -2.43 -30.21 -0.45
CA ALA A 245 -1.09 -29.65 -0.54
C ALA A 245 -0.40 -29.65 0.84
N LYS A 246 0.90 -29.92 0.86
CA LYS A 246 1.74 -29.84 2.06
C LYS A 246 2.20 -28.41 2.30
N ILE A 247 1.95 -27.90 3.50
CA ILE A 247 2.47 -26.61 3.93
C ILE A 247 3.90 -26.80 4.42
N VAL A 248 4.84 -26.07 3.82
CA VAL A 248 6.28 -26.12 4.10
C VAL A 248 6.72 -24.77 4.66
N ALA A 249 7.42 -24.77 5.80
CA ALA A 249 7.96 -23.55 6.40
C ALA A 249 9.20 -23.85 7.24
N HIS A 250 9.89 -22.80 7.72
CA HIS A 250 10.96 -22.96 8.69
C HIS A 250 10.41 -23.53 10.03
N GLU A 251 11.23 -24.26 10.80
CA GLU A 251 10.79 -24.91 12.04
C GLU A 251 10.22 -23.94 13.07
N LEU A 252 10.73 -22.71 13.11
CA LEU A 252 10.25 -21.66 14.01
C LEU A 252 8.80 -21.26 13.71
N SER A 253 8.39 -21.28 12.43
CA SER A 253 7.02 -20.96 12.00
C SER A 253 5.98 -21.84 12.67
N ALA A 254 6.32 -23.11 12.94
CA ALA A 254 5.41 -24.07 13.59
C ALA A 254 5.00 -23.64 15.01
N SER A 255 5.88 -22.89 15.70
CA SER A 255 5.57 -22.34 17.02
C SER A 255 5.00 -20.91 16.95
N LEU A 256 5.40 -20.12 15.94
CA LEU A 256 5.04 -18.71 15.84
C LEU A 256 3.61 -18.50 15.35
N ILE A 257 3.16 -19.28 14.36
CA ILE A 257 1.80 -19.15 13.79
C ILE A 257 0.72 -19.34 14.88
N PRO A 258 0.74 -20.43 15.68
CA PRO A 258 -0.26 -20.60 16.74
C PRO A 258 -0.22 -19.51 17.81
N LYS A 259 0.98 -19.05 18.20
CA LYS A 259 1.15 -17.99 19.22
C LYS A 259 0.51 -16.66 18.79
N LYS A 260 0.56 -16.34 17.50
CA LYS A 260 0.05 -15.07 16.96
C LYS A 260 -1.41 -15.19 16.44
N ALA A 261 -1.98 -16.40 16.39
CA ALA A 261 -3.27 -16.70 15.74
C ALA A 261 -4.45 -15.84 16.20
N ASN A 262 -4.67 -15.69 17.52
CA ASN A 262 -5.83 -14.93 18.03
C ASN A 262 -5.78 -13.45 17.61
N LYS A 263 -4.64 -12.79 17.84
CA LYS A 263 -4.41 -11.39 17.45
C LYS A 263 -4.63 -11.19 15.95
N TYR A 264 -4.18 -12.16 15.15
CA TYR A 264 -4.35 -12.09 13.71
C TYR A 264 -5.78 -12.33 13.25
N ASN A 265 -6.51 -13.27 13.86
CA ASN A 265 -7.92 -13.50 13.58
C ASN A 265 -8.77 -12.28 13.91
N GLU A 266 -8.55 -11.64 15.06
CA GLU A 266 -9.24 -10.40 15.43
C GLU A 266 -8.97 -9.28 14.43
N ARG A 267 -7.71 -9.10 14.03
CA ARG A 267 -7.33 -8.10 13.02
C ARG A 267 -7.95 -8.42 11.67
N GLY A 268 -7.83 -9.67 11.22
CA GLY A 268 -8.30 -10.14 9.91
C GLY A 268 -9.81 -10.00 9.77
N ALA A 269 -10.57 -10.45 10.77
CA ALA A 269 -12.03 -10.30 10.80
C ALA A 269 -12.45 -8.82 10.78
N ARG A 270 -11.74 -7.94 11.50
CA ARG A 270 -12.03 -6.50 11.51
C ARG A 270 -11.72 -5.82 10.18
N VAL A 271 -10.57 -6.13 9.57
CA VAL A 271 -10.06 -5.43 8.38
C VAL A 271 -10.68 -5.99 7.10
N TYR A 272 -10.71 -7.31 6.95
CA TYR A 272 -11.13 -7.99 5.72
C TYR A 272 -12.60 -8.41 5.75
N LYS A 273 -13.26 -8.37 6.92
CA LYS A 273 -14.70 -8.63 7.08
C LYS A 273 -15.11 -9.98 6.48
N ASP A 274 -16.09 -10.00 5.58
CA ASP A 274 -16.57 -11.18 4.87
C ASP A 274 -15.47 -11.84 4.02
N LYS A 275 -14.46 -11.10 3.56
CA LYS A 275 -13.30 -11.67 2.85
C LYS A 275 -12.39 -12.52 3.75
N TYR A 276 -12.58 -12.49 5.07
CA TYR A 276 -11.85 -13.35 6.02
C TYR A 276 -12.51 -14.71 6.24
N LEU A 277 -13.72 -14.94 5.71
CA LEU A 277 -14.50 -16.15 5.97
C LEU A 277 -13.69 -17.43 5.67
N GLY A 278 -13.73 -18.37 6.62
CA GLY A 278 -13.05 -19.66 6.52
C GLY A 278 -11.55 -19.62 6.82
N THR A 279 -10.97 -18.46 7.08
CA THR A 279 -9.52 -18.34 7.38
C THR A 279 -9.23 -18.87 8.77
N VAL A 280 -8.35 -19.87 8.85
CA VAL A 280 -7.89 -20.46 10.12
C VAL A 280 -6.37 -20.57 10.08
N PRO A 281 -5.64 -19.89 10.98
CA PRO A 281 -4.20 -20.08 11.11
C PRO A 281 -3.89 -21.53 11.51
N ILE A 282 -3.01 -22.18 10.76
CA ILE A 282 -2.63 -23.58 11.00
C ILE A 282 -1.12 -23.76 10.91
N ALA A 283 -0.61 -24.76 11.63
CA ALA A 283 0.80 -25.11 11.60
C ALA A 283 1.20 -25.78 10.25
N PRO A 284 2.47 -25.60 9.81
CA PRO A 284 3.02 -26.28 8.65
C PRO A 284 3.03 -27.81 8.84
N ASP A 285 2.97 -28.57 7.74
CA ASP A 285 3.08 -30.03 7.74
C ASP A 285 4.54 -30.49 7.70
N ILE A 286 5.36 -29.75 6.95
CA ILE A 286 6.78 -30.02 6.75
C ILE A 286 7.54 -28.82 7.28
N THR A 287 8.50 -29.10 8.15
CA THR A 287 9.41 -28.09 8.69
C THR A 287 10.85 -28.45 8.37
N PHE A 288 11.70 -27.42 8.31
CA PHE A 288 13.13 -27.59 8.12
C PHE A 288 13.89 -26.51 8.90
N LYS A 289 15.16 -26.77 9.16
CA LYS A 289 16.06 -25.87 9.90
C LYS A 289 16.93 -25.03 8.97
N ASP A 290 17.67 -25.66 8.06
CA ASP A 290 18.65 -24.93 7.23
C ASP A 290 18.16 -24.75 5.78
N ASN A 291 18.00 -25.86 5.05
CA ASN A 291 17.54 -25.83 3.67
C ASN A 291 16.62 -27.02 3.40
N TYR A 292 15.65 -26.82 2.51
CA TYR A 292 14.75 -27.88 2.06
C TYR A 292 14.60 -27.87 0.54
N LYS A 293 14.92 -28.99 -0.10
CA LYS A 293 14.91 -29.15 -1.55
C LYS A 293 13.70 -29.96 -1.98
N ILE A 294 12.99 -29.47 -3.00
CA ILE A 294 11.81 -30.12 -3.56
C ILE A 294 12.03 -30.31 -5.06
N ASP A 295 11.78 -31.53 -5.55
CA ASP A 295 11.71 -31.81 -6.98
C ASP A 295 10.24 -31.84 -7.43
N LEU A 296 9.89 -30.98 -8.39
CA LEU A 296 8.54 -30.86 -8.94
C LEU A 296 8.34 -31.68 -10.22
N GLY A 297 9.26 -32.60 -10.52
CA GLY A 297 9.36 -33.31 -11.80
C GLY A 297 10.33 -32.55 -12.71
N GLY A 298 11.63 -32.67 -12.43
CA GLY A 298 12.72 -32.05 -13.20
C GLY A 298 12.95 -30.56 -12.93
N THR A 299 12.07 -29.91 -12.18
CA THR A 299 12.26 -28.52 -11.70
C THR A 299 12.52 -28.54 -10.21
N ILE A 300 13.79 -28.32 -9.83
CA ILE A 300 14.22 -28.21 -8.45
C ILE A 300 13.92 -26.81 -7.92
N ILE A 301 13.34 -26.75 -6.72
CA ILE A 301 13.26 -25.54 -5.89
C ILE A 301 13.93 -25.80 -4.54
N GLU A 302 14.52 -24.75 -3.97
CA GLU A 302 15.23 -24.80 -2.69
C GLU A 302 14.70 -23.70 -1.76
N ALA A 303 14.04 -24.09 -0.68
CA ALA A 303 13.71 -23.20 0.42
C ALA A 303 14.96 -23.05 1.31
N LYS A 304 15.43 -21.81 1.51
CA LYS A 304 16.71 -21.50 2.16
C LYS A 304 16.50 -20.59 3.36
N TYR A 305 16.98 -21.01 4.52
CA TYR A 305 17.09 -20.18 5.71
C TYR A 305 18.49 -19.58 5.77
N PHE A 306 18.59 -18.26 5.91
CA PHE A 306 19.86 -17.53 5.99
C PHE A 306 20.17 -17.02 7.41
N GLY A 307 19.32 -17.35 8.38
CA GLY A 307 19.36 -16.79 9.71
C GLY A 307 18.27 -15.74 9.94
N HIS A 308 18.26 -15.20 11.16
CA HIS A 308 17.31 -14.21 11.62
C HIS A 308 17.48 -12.87 10.89
N ALA A 309 16.41 -12.27 10.36
CA ALA A 309 16.48 -10.99 9.66
C ALA A 309 15.23 -10.14 9.91
N HIS A 310 14.25 -10.15 9.02
CA HIS A 310 13.02 -9.37 9.15
C HIS A 310 12.13 -9.92 10.29
N GLU A 311 11.97 -11.24 10.31
CA GLU A 311 11.40 -12.11 11.33
C GLU A 311 12.39 -13.25 11.66
N HIS A 312 12.13 -13.98 12.74
CA HIS A 312 12.97 -15.11 13.14
C HIS A 312 12.99 -16.26 12.13
N ASP A 313 11.94 -16.37 11.32
CA ASP A 313 11.63 -17.54 10.51
C ASP A 313 11.55 -17.24 9.01
N ASP A 314 12.17 -16.15 8.55
CA ASP A 314 12.24 -15.80 7.13
C ASP A 314 13.04 -16.80 6.31
N ILE A 315 12.50 -17.18 5.17
CA ILE A 315 13.19 -17.99 4.16
C ILE A 315 13.08 -17.33 2.80
N ALA A 316 13.95 -17.72 1.87
CA ALA A 316 13.81 -17.42 0.45
C ALA A 316 13.61 -18.72 -0.36
N LEU A 317 12.94 -18.64 -1.52
CA LEU A 317 12.82 -19.76 -2.45
C LEU A 317 13.69 -19.53 -3.69
N TRP A 318 14.68 -20.39 -3.86
CA TRP A 318 15.58 -20.37 -5.01
C TRP A 318 15.15 -21.39 -6.07
N VAL A 319 15.11 -20.97 -7.33
CA VAL A 319 14.81 -21.82 -8.50
C VAL A 319 16.03 -21.82 -9.44
N PRO A 320 17.02 -22.72 -9.22
CA PRO A 320 18.31 -22.65 -9.90
C PRO A 320 18.22 -22.66 -11.43
N SER A 321 17.42 -23.58 -12.00
CA SER A 321 17.31 -23.76 -13.45
C SER A 321 16.70 -22.56 -14.17
N LYS A 322 15.96 -21.71 -13.43
CA LYS A 322 15.30 -20.50 -13.94
C LYS A 322 16.00 -19.21 -13.52
N LYS A 323 17.00 -19.32 -12.63
CA LYS A 323 17.68 -18.19 -11.98
C LYS A 323 16.69 -17.20 -11.35
N VAL A 324 15.67 -17.71 -10.68
CA VAL A 324 14.65 -16.89 -9.99
C VAL A 324 14.78 -17.07 -8.49
N LEU A 325 14.83 -15.95 -7.78
CA LEU A 325 14.76 -15.88 -6.33
C LEU A 325 13.42 -15.27 -5.92
N PHE A 326 12.59 -16.00 -5.17
CA PHE A 326 11.56 -15.37 -4.37
C PHE A 326 12.22 -14.99 -3.03
N ALA A 327 12.51 -13.71 -2.85
CA ALA A 327 13.23 -13.21 -1.68
C ALA A 327 12.34 -13.19 -0.43
N GLY A 328 11.03 -13.10 -0.62
CA GLY A 328 10.09 -12.80 0.45
C GLY A 328 10.44 -11.51 1.19
N ASP A 329 10.03 -11.40 2.44
CA ASP A 329 10.35 -10.25 3.29
C ASP A 329 11.85 -10.10 3.64
N LEU A 330 12.76 -10.88 3.04
CA LEU A 330 14.19 -10.56 3.03
C LEU A 330 14.55 -9.51 1.96
N GLY A 331 13.63 -9.18 1.04
CA GLY A 331 13.85 -8.18 0.00
C GLY A 331 12.59 -7.38 -0.31
N PHE A 332 12.72 -6.05 -0.29
CA PHE A 332 11.69 -5.06 -0.60
C PHE A 332 12.11 -4.22 -1.81
N TYR A 333 11.13 -3.82 -2.62
CA TYR A 333 11.36 -2.95 -3.78
C TYR A 333 10.19 -1.97 -3.94
N GLN A 334 10.49 -0.69 -4.21
CA GLN A 334 9.52 0.43 -4.36
C GLN A 334 8.68 0.77 -3.12
N ARG A 335 8.83 0.01 -2.02
CA ARG A 335 8.14 0.16 -0.74
C ARG A 335 9.17 0.22 0.38
N LEU A 336 8.97 1.12 1.34
CA LEU A 336 9.77 1.15 2.56
C LEU A 336 9.51 -0.12 3.40
N LEU A 337 10.58 -0.82 3.79
CA LEU A 337 10.47 -2.00 4.64
C LEU A 337 10.01 -1.63 6.06
N PRO A 338 9.31 -2.53 6.78
CA PRO A 338 9.05 -2.34 8.21
C PRO A 338 10.19 -2.89 9.07
N ILE A 339 10.63 -2.11 10.06
CA ILE A 339 11.48 -2.59 11.16
C ILE A 339 10.61 -2.89 12.38
N PHE A 340 10.65 -4.13 12.86
CA PHE A 340 9.97 -4.56 14.08
C PHE A 340 10.95 -4.66 15.25
N LYS A 341 10.42 -4.78 16.46
CA LYS A 341 11.25 -5.00 17.66
C LYS A 341 12.09 -6.27 17.59
N ILE A 342 11.65 -7.24 16.81
CA ILE A 342 12.34 -8.51 16.63
C ILE A 342 13.38 -8.44 15.52
N THR A 343 13.29 -7.47 14.61
CA THR A 343 14.10 -7.45 13.38
C THR A 343 15.58 -7.34 13.72
N ASP A 344 16.40 -8.18 13.11
CA ASP A 344 17.87 -8.12 13.19
C ASP A 344 18.41 -7.44 11.92
N THR A 345 18.48 -6.11 11.94
CA THR A 345 18.95 -5.33 10.80
C THR A 345 20.41 -5.60 10.42
N GLN A 346 21.27 -5.95 11.38
CA GLN A 346 22.69 -6.17 11.10
C GLN A 346 22.88 -7.51 10.36
N ASN A 347 22.24 -8.57 10.85
CA ASN A 347 22.28 -9.85 10.16
C ASN A 347 21.53 -9.78 8.81
N TRP A 348 20.45 -9.00 8.70
CA TRP A 348 19.76 -8.79 7.44
C TRP A 348 20.67 -8.15 6.38
N ILE A 349 21.41 -7.08 6.73
CA ILE A 349 22.41 -6.48 5.84
C ILE A 349 23.44 -7.53 5.41
N LYS A 350 23.97 -8.31 6.37
CA LYS A 350 24.95 -9.36 6.10
C LYS A 350 24.45 -10.40 5.09
N ILE A 351 23.21 -10.88 5.26
CA ILE A 351 22.58 -11.85 4.34
C ILE A 351 22.50 -11.27 2.92
N LEU A 352 22.12 -10.00 2.80
CA LEU A 352 22.01 -9.31 1.52
C LEU A 352 23.38 -9.11 0.85
N GLU A 353 24.43 -8.82 1.61
CA GLU A 353 25.78 -8.61 1.07
C GLU A 353 26.52 -9.90 0.75
N GLU A 354 26.42 -10.89 1.63
CA GLU A 354 27.23 -12.10 1.54
C GLU A 354 26.53 -13.24 0.82
N ASP A 355 25.22 -13.44 0.99
CA ASP A 355 24.57 -14.69 0.59
C ASP A 355 23.71 -14.57 -0.66
N PHE A 356 22.89 -13.52 -0.76
CA PHE A 356 22.00 -13.33 -1.90
C PHE A 356 22.74 -13.25 -3.25
N PRO A 357 23.87 -12.53 -3.39
CA PRO A 357 24.63 -12.47 -4.64
C PRO A 357 25.15 -13.84 -5.10
N LYS A 358 25.46 -14.76 -4.17
CA LYS A 358 25.97 -16.10 -4.48
C LYS A 358 24.96 -16.97 -5.24
N LEU A 359 23.66 -16.66 -5.15
CA LEU A 359 22.62 -17.38 -5.88
C LEU A 359 22.67 -17.10 -7.39
N GLY A 360 23.21 -15.95 -7.82
CA GLY A 360 23.28 -15.60 -9.24
C GLY A 360 21.89 -15.43 -9.88
N ALA A 361 20.95 -14.87 -9.12
CA ALA A 361 19.58 -14.62 -9.55
C ALA A 361 19.54 -13.62 -10.73
N LYS A 362 18.79 -13.97 -11.79
CA LYS A 362 18.48 -13.07 -12.90
C LYS A 362 17.22 -12.26 -12.61
N PHE A 363 16.26 -12.88 -11.93
CA PHE A 363 15.01 -12.24 -11.52
C PHE A 363 14.81 -12.45 -10.02
N VAL A 364 14.30 -11.42 -9.36
CA VAL A 364 13.91 -11.45 -7.96
C VAL A 364 12.44 -11.08 -7.84
N VAL A 365 11.68 -11.88 -7.11
CA VAL A 365 10.33 -11.54 -6.66
C VAL A 365 10.45 -11.17 -5.17
N PRO A 366 10.35 -9.88 -4.81
CA PRO A 366 10.43 -9.43 -3.42
C PRO A 366 9.20 -9.88 -2.62
N GLY A 367 9.23 -9.77 -1.30
CA GLY A 367 8.03 -9.91 -0.45
C GLY A 367 7.00 -8.85 -0.81
N HIS A 368 7.47 -7.63 -1.06
CA HIS A 368 6.67 -6.49 -1.51
C HIS A 368 7.37 -5.73 -2.64
N GLY A 369 6.66 -5.50 -3.75
CA GLY A 369 7.16 -4.75 -4.90
C GLY A 369 7.01 -5.49 -6.22
N ASP A 370 7.28 -4.81 -7.34
CA ASP A 370 7.27 -5.45 -8.67
C ASP A 370 8.45 -6.44 -8.85
N ILE A 371 8.39 -7.30 -9.87
CA ILE A 371 9.51 -8.18 -10.27
C ILE A 371 10.74 -7.32 -10.56
N THR A 372 11.89 -7.72 -10.02
CA THR A 372 13.08 -6.86 -10.00
C THR A 372 14.38 -7.66 -10.12
N THR A 373 15.51 -7.01 -9.86
CA THR A 373 16.87 -7.59 -9.85
C THR A 373 17.48 -7.53 -8.46
N ILE A 374 18.58 -8.26 -8.27
CA ILE A 374 19.30 -8.20 -7.00
C ILE A 374 19.81 -6.78 -6.69
N ASP A 375 20.31 -6.05 -7.69
CA ASP A 375 20.82 -4.68 -7.51
C ASP A 375 19.74 -3.73 -6.97
N ASN A 376 18.49 -3.89 -7.41
CA ASN A 376 17.38 -3.11 -6.90
C ASN A 376 17.01 -3.49 -5.46
N ILE A 377 17.12 -4.77 -5.07
CA ILE A 377 16.97 -5.19 -3.67
C ILE A 377 18.07 -4.60 -2.80
N MET A 378 19.32 -4.62 -3.27
CA MET A 378 20.43 -3.98 -2.56
C MET A 378 20.15 -2.49 -2.36
N LYS A 379 19.70 -1.80 -3.41
CA LYS A 379 19.39 -0.37 -3.34
C LYS A 379 18.22 -0.03 -2.42
N ASP A 380 17.09 -0.72 -2.54
CA ASP A 380 15.87 -0.33 -1.84
C ASP A 380 15.77 -0.92 -0.43
N THR A 381 16.40 -2.07 -0.17
CA THR A 381 16.40 -2.73 1.14
C THR A 381 17.69 -2.49 1.90
N LYS A 382 18.83 -2.92 1.34
CA LYS A 382 20.10 -2.88 2.07
C LYS A 382 20.58 -1.45 2.28
N ASP A 383 20.65 -0.64 1.23
CA ASP A 383 21.19 0.72 1.33
C ASP A 383 20.32 1.60 2.23
N TYR A 384 19.01 1.33 2.32
CA TYR A 384 18.12 1.94 3.31
C TYR A 384 18.51 1.57 4.75
N LEU A 385 18.71 0.28 5.05
CA LEU A 385 19.11 -0.18 6.38
C LEU A 385 20.48 0.38 6.77
N VAL A 386 21.45 0.31 5.85
CA VAL A 386 22.80 0.86 6.05
C VAL A 386 22.74 2.35 6.31
N TYR A 387 22.04 3.12 5.46
CA TYR A 387 21.88 4.56 5.63
C TYR A 387 21.31 4.90 7.01
N LEU A 388 20.19 4.29 7.39
CA LEU A 388 19.53 4.61 8.64
C LEU A 388 20.39 4.24 9.86
N ARG A 389 21.07 3.09 9.83
CA ARG A 389 22.02 2.69 10.88
C ARG A 389 23.19 3.67 10.97
N THR A 390 23.84 4.02 9.87
CA THR A 390 24.96 4.98 9.86
C THR A 390 24.55 6.34 10.43
N GLN A 391 23.36 6.85 10.08
CA GLN A 391 22.88 8.12 10.61
C GLN A 391 22.59 8.05 12.12
N ILE A 392 22.00 6.96 12.60
CA ILE A 392 21.75 6.76 14.03
C ILE A 392 23.06 6.61 14.81
N GLU A 393 24.01 5.82 14.29
CA GLU A 393 25.35 5.64 14.88
C GLU A 393 26.07 6.98 15.04
N THR A 394 26.06 7.81 13.98
CA THR A 394 26.65 9.17 14.04
C THR A 394 26.02 10.02 15.15
N ILE A 395 24.69 9.98 15.29
CA ILE A 395 23.99 10.74 16.34
C ILE A 395 24.33 10.21 17.73
N MET A 396 24.46 8.89 17.89
CA MET A 396 24.84 8.27 19.17
C MET A 396 26.28 8.62 19.56
N ASP A 397 27.22 8.59 18.61
CA ASP A 397 28.62 8.97 18.81
C ASP A 397 28.78 10.45 19.22
N ASP A 398 27.84 11.29 18.79
CA ASP A 398 27.76 12.72 19.13
C ASP A 398 26.93 13.01 20.41
N ASP A 399 26.67 11.99 21.26
CA ASP A 399 25.86 12.08 22.49
C ASP A 399 24.41 12.59 22.27
N GLY A 400 23.87 12.36 21.08
CA GLY A 400 22.50 12.71 20.71
C GLY A 400 21.44 11.79 21.33
N ASP A 401 20.17 12.14 21.15
CA ASP A 401 19.03 11.37 21.66
C ASP A 401 18.04 10.97 20.54
N LEU A 402 16.97 10.25 20.92
CA LEU A 402 15.91 9.87 19.98
C LEU A 402 15.23 11.09 19.32
N THR A 403 15.22 12.26 19.97
CA THR A 403 14.70 13.49 19.37
C THR A 403 15.57 13.93 18.21
N SER A 404 16.90 13.93 18.39
CA SER A 404 17.87 14.18 17.33
C SER A 404 17.72 13.17 16.17
N ALA A 405 17.47 11.89 16.47
CA ALA A 405 17.27 10.86 15.46
C ALA A 405 16.03 11.10 14.57
N TYR A 406 15.00 11.79 15.07
CA TYR A 406 13.84 12.15 14.22
C TYR A 406 14.15 13.22 13.18
N GLU A 407 15.29 13.91 13.28
CA GLU A 407 15.73 14.95 12.34
C GLU A 407 16.58 14.38 11.17
N ILE A 408 16.79 13.06 11.11
CA ILE A 408 17.50 12.40 10.00
C ILE A 408 16.84 12.74 8.65
N ASP A 409 17.65 13.14 7.66
CA ASP A 409 17.16 13.48 6.32
C ASP A 409 16.76 12.25 5.50
N MET A 410 15.48 11.91 5.57
CA MET A 410 14.93 10.79 4.82
C MET A 410 14.46 11.13 3.40
N ASN A 411 14.83 12.30 2.84
CA ASN A 411 14.34 12.77 1.54
C ASN A 411 14.57 11.75 0.40
N ALA A 412 15.69 11.03 0.43
CA ALA A 412 16.01 10.00 -0.55
C ALA A 412 14.97 8.86 -0.60
N TYR A 413 14.22 8.61 0.49
CA TYR A 413 13.29 7.49 0.63
C TYR A 413 11.81 7.90 0.62
N LYS A 414 11.51 9.21 0.61
CA LYS A 414 10.13 9.74 0.66
C LYS A 414 9.22 9.26 -0.46
N HIS A 415 9.81 8.92 -1.60
CA HIS A 415 9.11 8.46 -2.79
C HIS A 415 8.66 6.99 -2.71
N MET A 416 9.16 6.22 -1.73
CA MET A 416 8.79 4.83 -1.54
C MET A 416 7.40 4.70 -0.92
N ASP A 417 6.64 3.71 -1.38
CA ASP A 417 5.33 3.43 -0.80
C ASP A 417 5.48 3.08 0.69
N THR A 418 4.49 3.47 1.50
CA THR A 418 4.46 3.36 2.98
C THR A 418 5.48 4.19 3.75
N TYR A 419 6.26 5.06 3.11
CA TYR A 419 7.19 5.96 3.81
C TYR A 419 6.53 6.77 4.94
N GLN A 420 5.37 7.39 4.67
CA GLN A 420 4.66 8.20 5.68
C GLN A 420 4.23 7.40 6.91
N LEU A 421 4.02 6.08 6.74
CA LEU A 421 3.65 5.18 7.83
C LEU A 421 4.89 4.68 8.60
N LEU A 422 5.96 4.34 7.89
CA LEU A 422 7.07 3.56 8.43
C LEU A 422 8.33 4.38 8.70
N GLY A 423 8.57 5.50 8.02
CA GLY A 423 9.84 6.24 8.11
C GLY A 423 10.20 6.63 9.54
N ARG A 424 9.30 7.34 10.22
CA ARG A 424 9.50 7.71 11.65
C ARG A 424 9.47 6.50 12.58
N GLN A 425 8.65 5.50 12.28
CA GLN A 425 8.59 4.28 13.10
C GLN A 425 9.92 3.52 13.05
N ASN A 426 10.52 3.40 11.87
CA ASN A 426 11.78 2.70 11.65
C ASN A 426 12.93 3.40 12.39
N ILE A 427 12.99 4.73 12.34
CA ILE A 427 13.95 5.52 13.15
C ILE A 427 13.84 5.11 14.63
N ALA A 428 12.64 5.17 15.21
CA ALA A 428 12.45 4.86 16.62
C ALA A 428 12.74 3.40 16.97
N ARG A 429 12.42 2.47 16.07
CA ARG A 429 12.67 1.03 16.27
C ARG A 429 14.15 0.71 16.24
N LEU A 430 14.85 1.27 15.28
CA LEU A 430 16.27 1.03 15.08
C LEU A 430 17.12 1.75 16.13
N TRP A 431 16.75 2.97 16.53
CA TRP A 431 17.38 3.66 17.67
C TRP A 431 17.37 2.78 18.92
N ASN A 432 16.19 2.31 19.32
CA ASN A 432 16.04 1.44 20.49
C ASN A 432 16.74 0.08 20.34
N GLN A 433 17.04 -0.37 19.13
CA GLN A 433 17.81 -1.58 18.90
C GLN A 433 19.29 -1.29 19.12
N MET A 434 19.81 -0.23 18.48
CA MET A 434 21.22 0.15 18.49
C MET A 434 21.71 0.69 19.85
N GLU A 435 20.82 1.25 20.68
CA GLU A 435 21.16 1.71 22.05
C GLU A 435 21.71 0.58 22.94
N PHE A 436 21.47 -0.69 22.58
CA PHE A 436 21.92 -1.87 23.33
C PHE A 436 22.86 -2.77 22.53
N GLU A 437 23.31 -2.34 21.35
CA GLU A 437 24.39 -2.97 20.57
C GLU A 437 25.75 -2.50 21.10
#